data_AF-A0AA39C2A7-F1
#
_entry.id   AF-A0AA39C2A7-F1
#
_cell.length_a   1.000
_cell.length_b   1.000
_cell.length_c   1.000
_cell.angle_alpha   90.00
_cell.angle_beta   90.00
_cell.angle_gamma   90.00
#
_symmetry.space_group_name_H-M   'P 1'
#
loop_
_entity.id
_entity.type
_entity.pdbx_description
1 polymer ?
#
loop_
_entity_poly.entity_id
_entity_poly.type
_entity_poly.pdbx_seq_one_letter_code
_entity_poly.pdbx_strand_id
1 'polypeptide(L)'
;MYQPILLYTTEEHGCSLTTFYVRVEQHEPTLLMIKTCNNEVFGAYCSTRWCERNLKDDKGQRQAYFGTGETFLFSLYPERAKYPWIGMDSHNEAKVHHSAELFMAADAKMITIGGGDGQAI
;
A
#
# COMPACT_ATOMS: atom_id res chain seq x y z
N MET A 1 14.19 18.42 4.21
CA MET A 1 13.10 18.31 3.21
C MET A 1 13.46 17.15 2.30
N TYR A 2 12.62 16.10 2.25
CA TYR A 2 12.86 14.97 1.35
C TYR A 2 12.44 15.34 -0.07
N GLN A 3 13.20 14.90 -1.08
CA GLN A 3 12.88 15.10 -2.49
C GLN A 3 12.29 13.79 -3.04
N PRO A 4 11.10 13.80 -3.66
CA PRO A 4 10.54 12.61 -4.28
C PRO A 4 11.40 12.19 -5.48
N ILE A 5 11.63 10.89 -5.62
CA ILE A 5 12.33 10.30 -6.76
C ILE A 5 11.46 9.20 -7.38
N LEU A 6 11.55 9.02 -8.69
CA LEU A 6 10.86 7.93 -9.39
C LEU A 6 11.64 6.62 -9.19
N LEU A 7 11.02 5.67 -8.49
CA LEU A 7 11.60 4.34 -8.29
C LEU A 7 11.21 3.34 -9.40
N TYR A 8 9.97 3.41 -9.87
CA TYR A 8 9.39 2.48 -10.84
C TYR A 8 8.31 3.14 -11.69
N THR A 9 8.26 2.80 -12.99
CA THR A 9 7.19 3.18 -13.92
C THR A 9 7.04 2.07 -14.95
N THR A 10 5.80 1.67 -15.25
CA THR A 10 5.55 0.60 -16.22
C THR A 10 5.97 0.96 -17.65
N GLU A 11 6.17 2.25 -17.93
CA GLU A 11 6.59 2.75 -19.25
C GLU A 11 8.08 2.48 -19.56
N GLU A 12 8.93 2.44 -18.53
CA GLU A 12 10.39 2.32 -18.70
C GLU A 12 10.96 1.06 -18.04
N HIS A 13 10.30 0.55 -17.00
CA HIS A 13 10.90 -0.40 -16.06
C HIS A 13 10.39 -1.84 -16.21
N GLY A 14 9.58 -2.10 -17.24
CA GLY A 14 8.83 -3.33 -17.42
C GLY A 14 7.47 -3.28 -16.73
N CYS A 15 6.64 -4.28 -16.96
CA CYS A 15 5.28 -4.36 -16.41
C CYS A 15 5.07 -5.71 -15.70
N SER A 16 5.79 -5.93 -14.61
CA SER A 16 5.67 -7.16 -13.81
C SER A 16 5.99 -6.93 -12.33
N LEU A 17 5.33 -7.67 -11.45
CA LEU A 17 5.58 -7.61 -10.00
C LEU A 17 7.05 -7.92 -9.65
N THR A 18 7.69 -8.83 -10.39
CA THR A 18 9.12 -9.12 -10.20
C THR A 18 9.98 -7.87 -10.43
N THR A 19 9.79 -7.16 -11.54
CA THR A 19 10.56 -5.93 -11.83
C THR A 19 10.23 -4.80 -10.87
N PHE A 20 8.98 -4.72 -10.39
CA PHE A 20 8.56 -3.80 -9.35
C PHE A 20 9.32 -4.07 -8.03
N TYR A 21 9.30 -5.30 -7.51
CA TYR A 21 9.96 -5.63 -6.25
C TYR A 21 11.47 -5.40 -6.30
N VAL A 22 12.14 -5.78 -7.40
CA VAL A 22 13.59 -5.56 -7.58
C VAL A 22 13.98 -4.08 -7.40
N ARG A 23 13.13 -3.14 -7.81
CA ARG A 23 13.42 -1.70 -7.73
C ARG A 23 12.92 -1.05 -6.44
N VAL A 24 11.79 -1.48 -5.91
CA VAL A 24 11.04 -0.70 -4.90
C VAL A 24 11.14 -1.31 -3.50
N GLU A 25 11.47 -2.60 -3.35
CA GLU A 25 11.18 -3.32 -2.10
C GLU A 25 11.93 -2.86 -0.85
N GLN A 26 13.05 -2.14 -1.00
CA GLN A 26 13.84 -1.62 0.12
C GLN A 26 13.53 -0.16 0.48
N HIS A 27 12.63 0.49 -0.26
CA HIS A 27 12.26 1.89 -0.04
C HIS A 27 11.03 2.02 0.88
N GLU A 28 11.10 2.96 1.81
CA GLU A 28 9.96 3.42 2.60
C GLU A 28 10.14 4.91 2.99
N PRO A 29 9.03 5.66 3.14
CA PRO A 29 7.71 5.33 2.60
C PRO A 29 7.71 5.39 1.07
N THR A 30 6.70 4.80 0.43
CA THR A 30 6.53 4.88 -1.04
C THR A 30 5.17 5.43 -1.43
N LEU A 31 5.10 6.12 -2.57
CA LEU A 31 3.84 6.59 -3.16
C LEU A 31 3.56 5.78 -4.41
N LEU A 32 2.49 4.96 -4.38
CA LEU A 32 2.00 4.23 -5.53
C LEU A 32 0.94 5.08 -6.23
N MET A 33 1.08 5.30 -7.54
CA MET A 33 0.12 6.02 -8.36
C MET A 33 -0.28 5.17 -9.56
N ILE A 34 -1.57 5.06 -9.79
CA ILE A 34 -2.20 4.29 -10.85
C ILE A 34 -2.95 5.26 -11.75
N LYS A 35 -2.69 5.19 -13.05
CA LYS A 35 -3.46 5.85 -14.10
C LYS A 35 -4.14 4.78 -14.94
N THR A 36 -5.47 4.76 -14.96
CA THR A 36 -6.23 3.77 -15.73
C THR A 36 -6.35 4.19 -17.20
N CYS A 37 -6.71 3.24 -18.07
CA CYS A 37 -7.06 3.54 -19.47
C CYS A 37 -8.30 4.44 -19.60
N ASN A 38 -9.13 4.51 -18.54
CA ASN A 38 -10.30 5.38 -18.47
C ASN A 38 -9.98 6.77 -17.88
N ASN A 39 -8.69 7.10 -17.74
CA ASN A 39 -8.16 8.35 -17.20
C ASN A 39 -8.37 8.57 -15.68
N GLU A 40 -8.83 7.57 -14.94
CA GLU A 40 -8.88 7.66 -13.47
C GLU A 40 -7.46 7.69 -12.91
N VAL A 41 -7.26 8.51 -11.88
CA VAL A 41 -5.96 8.64 -11.21
C VAL A 41 -6.17 8.49 -9.72
N PHE A 42 -5.58 7.45 -9.14
CA PHE A 42 -5.68 7.11 -7.73
C PHE A 42 -4.42 6.38 -7.27
N GLY A 43 -4.32 6.07 -5.99
CA GLY A 43 -3.18 5.36 -5.47
C GLY A 43 -3.16 5.29 -3.95
N ALA A 44 -1.98 5.00 -3.43
CA ALA A 44 -1.77 4.91 -1.99
C ALA A 44 -0.41 5.48 -1.59
N TYR A 45 -0.38 6.06 -0.39
CA TYR A 45 0.84 6.21 0.37
C TYR A 45 1.03 4.94 1.18
N CYS A 46 2.16 4.27 0.97
CA CYS A 46 2.53 3.01 1.60
C CYS A 46 3.60 3.26 2.65
N SER A 47 3.27 3.00 3.92
CA SER A 47 4.12 3.34 5.06
C SER A 47 5.41 2.55 5.14
N THR A 48 5.43 1.34 4.57
CA THR A 48 6.42 0.30 4.91
C THR A 48 7.02 -0.33 3.65
N ARG A 49 8.27 -0.80 3.76
CA ARG A 49 8.99 -1.50 2.68
C ARG A 49 8.23 -2.71 2.17
N TRP A 50 8.19 -2.90 0.85
CA TRP A 50 7.57 -4.08 0.24
C TRP A 50 8.34 -5.38 0.49
N CYS A 51 9.59 -5.33 0.96
CA CYS A 51 10.33 -6.54 1.36
C CYS A 51 9.67 -7.24 2.56
N GLU A 52 8.91 -6.49 3.38
CA GLU A 52 8.18 -7.03 4.53
C GLU A 52 7.05 -7.98 4.17
N ARG A 53 6.62 -8.01 2.89
CA ARG A 53 5.65 -8.98 2.37
C ARG A 53 6.02 -10.44 2.65
N ASN A 54 7.29 -10.73 2.96
CA ASN A 54 7.81 -12.06 3.23
C ASN A 54 8.11 -12.32 4.72
N LEU A 55 7.80 -11.38 5.62
CA LEU A 55 7.99 -11.56 7.05
C LEU A 55 7.19 -12.76 7.55
N LYS A 56 7.81 -13.49 8.47
CA LYS A 56 7.23 -14.64 9.13
C LYS A 56 7.06 -14.32 10.61
N ASP A 57 5.97 -14.79 11.19
CA ASP A 57 5.77 -14.77 12.64
C ASP A 57 6.68 -15.78 13.36
N ASP A 58 6.61 -15.81 14.68
CA ASP A 58 7.38 -16.73 15.54
C ASP A 58 7.08 -18.22 15.25
N LYS A 59 5.96 -18.51 14.57
CA LYS A 59 5.55 -19.86 14.16
C LYS A 59 6.00 -20.19 12.74
N GLY A 60 6.74 -19.30 12.07
CA GLY A 60 7.21 -19.45 10.71
C GLY A 60 6.12 -19.24 9.65
N GLN A 61 4.95 -18.74 10.02
CA GLN A 61 3.85 -18.43 9.10
C GLN A 61 4.03 -17.04 8.53
N ARG A 62 3.84 -16.93 7.21
CA ARG A 62 3.94 -15.65 6.51
C ARG A 62 2.79 -14.74 6.94
N GLN A 63 3.11 -13.51 7.32
CA GLN A 63 2.09 -12.51 7.61
C GLN A 63 1.41 -12.09 6.31
N ALA A 64 0.07 -12.16 6.28
CA ALA A 64 -0.70 -11.83 5.09
C ALA A 64 -0.70 -10.33 4.81
N TYR A 65 -0.86 -9.53 5.87
CA TYR A 65 -0.85 -8.07 5.82
C TYR A 65 0.27 -7.50 6.69
N PHE A 66 0.78 -6.35 6.27
CA PHE A 66 1.83 -5.57 6.93
C PHE A 66 1.54 -4.07 6.72
N GLY A 67 2.38 -3.20 7.29
CA GLY A 67 2.21 -1.75 7.23
C GLY A 67 1.72 -1.14 8.54
N THR A 68 1.57 0.19 8.54
CA THR A 68 1.13 0.98 9.69
C THR A 68 -0.08 1.84 9.33
N GLY A 69 -0.74 2.41 10.36
CA GLY A 69 -1.84 3.35 10.22
C GLY A 69 -1.51 4.67 9.49
N GLU A 70 -0.24 4.90 9.14
CA GLU A 70 0.16 6.00 8.26
C GLU A 70 -0.19 5.73 6.78
N THR A 71 -0.45 4.46 6.42
CA THR A 71 -0.92 4.10 5.08
C THR A 71 -2.28 4.75 4.81
N PHE A 72 -2.41 5.39 3.65
CA PHE A 72 -3.68 5.99 3.24
C PHE A 72 -3.88 5.86 1.73
N LEU A 73 -5.14 5.81 1.33
CA LEU A 73 -5.54 5.82 -0.08
C LEU A 73 -5.84 7.25 -0.53
N PHE A 74 -5.69 7.51 -1.81
CA PHE A 74 -6.10 8.78 -2.40
C PHE A 74 -6.65 8.58 -3.81
N SER A 75 -7.48 9.54 -4.22
CA SER A 75 -7.98 9.72 -5.58
C SER A 75 -7.70 11.16 -6.01
N LEU A 76 -7.40 11.35 -7.29
CA LEU A 76 -7.14 12.65 -7.91
C LEU A 76 -8.13 12.94 -9.05
N TYR A 77 -8.59 11.91 -9.76
CA TYR A 77 -9.58 12.03 -10.83
C TYR A 77 -10.45 10.76 -10.90
N PRO A 78 -11.78 10.87 -11.09
CA PRO A 78 -12.56 12.10 -11.31
C PRO A 78 -12.78 12.94 -10.05
N GLU A 79 -12.74 12.30 -8.89
CA GLU A 79 -12.90 12.97 -7.60
C GLU A 79 -11.57 13.01 -6.85
N ARG A 80 -11.35 14.12 -6.14
CA ARG A 80 -10.15 14.31 -5.33
C ARG A 80 -10.49 14.08 -3.87
N ALA A 81 -10.02 12.96 -3.32
CA ALA A 81 -10.22 12.62 -1.92
C ALA A 81 -9.00 11.91 -1.32
N LYS A 82 -8.83 12.04 0.00
CA LYS A 82 -7.88 11.27 0.82
C LYS A 82 -8.68 10.40 1.77
N TYR A 83 -8.35 9.12 1.84
CA TYR A 83 -8.98 8.15 2.74
C TYR A 83 -7.92 7.69 3.76
N PRO A 84 -7.82 8.36 4.92
CA PRO A 84 -6.92 7.94 5.99
C PRO A 84 -7.40 6.63 6.63
N TRP A 85 -6.52 5.98 7.38
CA TRP A 85 -6.93 4.88 8.25
C TRP A 85 -7.98 5.34 9.26
N ILE A 86 -9.05 4.55 9.41
CA ILE A 86 -10.19 4.88 10.29
C ILE A 86 -9.81 4.96 11.78
N GLY A 87 -8.68 4.37 12.17
CA GLY A 87 -8.14 4.46 13.53
C GLY A 87 -7.37 5.74 13.83
N MET A 88 -7.19 6.67 12.87
CA MET A 88 -6.49 7.93 13.14
C MET A 88 -7.27 8.89 14.05
N ASP A 89 -8.60 8.89 13.96
CA ASP A 89 -9.48 9.83 14.68
C ASP A 89 -10.12 9.23 15.94
N SER A 90 -9.74 8.00 16.33
CA SER A 90 -10.24 7.37 17.55
C SER A 90 -9.60 8.02 18.79
N HIS A 91 -10.16 9.17 19.19
CA HIS A 91 -9.86 9.86 20.45
C HIS A 91 -10.17 9.01 21.70
N ASN A 92 -10.94 7.93 21.53
CA ASN A 92 -11.18 6.93 22.56
C ASN A 92 -10.41 5.66 22.23
N GLU A 93 -9.70 5.14 23.23
CA GLU A 93 -8.86 3.92 23.24
C GLU A 93 -9.62 2.60 22.92
N ALA A 94 -10.80 2.68 22.29
CA ALA A 94 -11.47 1.50 21.75
C ALA A 94 -10.64 0.99 20.57
N LYS A 95 -9.90 -0.10 20.81
CA LYS A 95 -9.18 -0.82 19.76
C LYS A 95 -10.13 -1.06 18.58
N VAL A 96 -9.76 -0.55 17.41
CA VAL A 96 -10.46 -0.88 16.18
C VAL A 96 -10.40 -2.39 15.95
N HIS A 97 -11.41 -2.95 15.28
CA HIS A 97 -11.42 -4.37 14.97
C HIS A 97 -10.21 -4.72 14.09
N HIS A 98 -9.64 -5.92 14.23
CA HIS A 98 -8.43 -6.32 13.47
C HIS A 98 -8.62 -6.21 11.94
N SER A 99 -9.85 -6.40 11.44
CA SER A 99 -10.16 -6.20 10.01
C SER A 99 -9.97 -4.77 9.53
N ALA A 100 -9.90 -3.79 10.44
CA ALA A 100 -9.61 -2.39 10.12
C ALA A 100 -8.10 -2.06 10.11
N GLU A 101 -7.22 -3.03 10.36
CA GLU A 101 -5.77 -2.85 10.45
C GLU A 101 -5.03 -3.57 9.30
N LEU A 102 -5.73 -3.82 8.19
CA LEU A 102 -5.22 -4.55 7.03
C LEU A 102 -4.70 -3.57 5.96
N PHE A 103 -3.45 -3.12 6.10
CA PHE A 103 -2.91 -1.99 5.29
C PHE A 103 -2.35 -2.42 3.94
N MET A 104 -1.31 -3.24 3.91
CA MET A 104 -0.61 -3.65 2.70
C MET A 104 -0.49 -5.18 2.66
N ALA A 105 -0.70 -5.78 1.50
CA ALA A 105 -0.46 -7.20 1.27
C ALA A 105 0.04 -7.40 -0.16
N ALA A 106 0.99 -8.32 -0.35
CA ALA A 106 1.67 -8.47 -1.62
C ALA A 106 2.27 -9.86 -1.73
N ASP A 107 2.26 -10.49 -2.89
CA ASP A 107 2.98 -11.74 -3.18
C ASP A 107 3.47 -11.79 -4.63
N ALA A 108 3.82 -12.97 -5.12
CA ALA A 108 4.29 -13.13 -6.50
C ALA A 108 3.19 -12.93 -7.56
N LYS A 109 1.91 -12.93 -7.18
CA LYS A 109 0.75 -12.89 -8.06
C LYS A 109 -0.03 -11.58 -7.95
N MET A 110 -0.03 -10.93 -6.79
CA MET A 110 -0.82 -9.73 -6.56
C MET A 110 -0.16 -8.74 -5.58
N ILE A 111 -0.61 -7.49 -5.65
CA ILE A 111 -0.43 -6.46 -4.64
C ILE A 111 -1.83 -5.96 -4.30
N THR A 112 -2.12 -5.77 -3.01
CA THR A 112 -3.35 -5.12 -2.53
C THR A 112 -3.03 -4.15 -1.41
N ILE A 113 -3.82 -3.09 -1.33
CA ILE A 113 -3.72 -2.07 -0.30
C ILE A 113 -5.13 -1.78 0.21
N GLY A 114 -5.31 -1.82 1.53
CA GLY A 114 -6.60 -1.66 2.20
C GLY A 114 -7.48 -2.91 2.09
N GLY A 115 -7.38 -3.79 3.07
CA GLY A 115 -8.23 -4.97 3.23
C GLY A 115 -9.36 -4.78 4.25
N GLY A 116 -10.09 -5.87 4.51
CA GLY A 116 -11.18 -5.91 5.50
C GLY A 116 -12.54 -5.76 4.83
N ASP A 117 -13.28 -6.87 4.69
CA ASP A 117 -14.55 -6.96 3.94
C ASP A 117 -14.47 -6.45 2.48
N GLY A 118 -13.28 -6.50 1.90
CA GLY A 118 -13.00 -6.06 0.54
C GLY A 118 -11.51 -5.82 0.33
N GLN A 119 -11.16 -5.38 -0.87
CA GLN A 119 -9.84 -4.88 -1.25
C GLN A 119 -10.03 -3.53 -1.95
N ALA A 120 -9.31 -2.49 -1.52
CA ALA A 120 -9.48 -1.17 -2.10
C ALA A 120 -8.69 -0.97 -3.39
N ILE A 121 -7.45 -1.49 -3.43
CA ILE A 121 -6.60 -1.61 -4.63
C ILE A 121 -6.18 -3.07 -4.77
#